data_AF-A0A418V3I1-F1
#
_entry.id   AF-A0A418V3I1-F1
#
_cell.length_a   1.000
_cell.length_b   1.000
_cell.length_c   1.000
_cell.angle_alpha   90.00
_cell.angle_beta   90.00
_cell.angle_gamma   90.00
#
_symmetry.space_group_name_H-M   'P 1'
#
loop_
_entity.id
_entity.type
_entity.pdbx_description
1 polymer ?
#
loop_
_entity_poly.entity_id
_entity_poly.type
_entity_poly.pdbx_seq_one_letter_code
_entity_poly.pdbx_strand_id
1 'polypeptide(L)'
;MLQVIGIPDACDNLAPIPMECDAPFLQIRGELPRELNGTLYRNGANPQFASPNAHWFFGDGMLHAFRLENGRASYRNRWVRTPKWLAEHDAGRPLYGEFNMKLPDAPRSAPDDGNVANTNIVYHAGRLLALEEAHLPMEIEPGTLATRGYHDYGGVLKGPFTAHPKIDPVTGEMLFFGYNAAGPLKRTMSFGAIDASGHVTRLEYFKAPYAAMVHDFIVTEHYVLFPILPLTGSLWRAMRGKPPYAWEPGKGSYVGVMKRGGSTRDIRWFRGDACFVFHVMNAWEDGTRIVADVMQSEEAPLFPHTDGRRTDPDKGRARLCRWSFDLASNTSGFSRSYLDDISGEFPRIDERRAGLRSRHGWYACASPETPTLGMLTGLVHVDGDGTRRARYLLPAGDTIGEPVFVPRTPDAAEADGWLLTVIWRGCENRSDLAVFNAADIESGPIALVQLGHRVPDGFHGNWVAN
;
A
#
# COMPACT_ATOMS: atom_id res chain seq x y z
N MET A 1 8.77 -7.13 25.21
CA MET A 1 8.99 -6.51 23.89
C MET A 1 8.59 -7.53 22.84
N LEU A 2 7.60 -7.23 22.00
CA LEU A 2 7.42 -7.99 20.77
C LEU A 2 8.63 -7.64 19.88
N GLN A 3 9.55 -8.59 19.68
CA GLN A 3 10.60 -8.42 18.68
C GLN A 3 9.96 -8.63 17.31
N VAL A 4 9.89 -7.56 16.52
CA VAL A 4 9.60 -7.69 15.09
C VAL A 4 10.85 -8.24 14.42
N ILE A 5 10.76 -9.45 13.87
CA ILE A 5 11.85 -10.00 13.07
C ILE A 5 11.93 -9.18 11.78
N GLY A 6 13.04 -8.48 11.56
CA GLY A 6 13.32 -7.78 10.30
C GLY A 6 13.88 -6.37 10.42
N ILE A 7 13.84 -5.75 11.60
CA ILE A 7 14.40 -4.41 11.84
C ILE A 7 15.40 -4.49 13.02
N PRO A 8 16.63 -3.93 12.91
CA PRO A 8 17.58 -3.85 14.02
C PRO A 8 17.03 -3.02 15.20
N ASP A 9 17.67 -3.11 16.37
CA ASP A 9 17.31 -2.51 17.69
C ASP A 9 17.15 -0.95 17.75
N ALA A 10 16.65 -0.31 16.71
CA ALA A 10 16.23 1.09 16.73
C ALA A 10 14.88 1.22 17.43
N CYS A 11 14.56 2.42 17.95
CA CYS A 11 13.20 2.78 18.31
C CYS A 11 12.30 2.66 17.06
N ASP A 12 11.59 1.55 16.92
CA ASP A 12 10.54 1.36 15.92
C ASP A 12 9.16 1.70 16.49
N ASN A 13 8.19 1.90 15.59
CA ASN A 13 6.78 2.13 15.95
C ASN A 13 5.89 0.98 15.47
N LEU A 14 6.42 -0.25 15.45
CA LEU A 14 5.72 -1.42 14.91
C LEU A 14 4.93 -2.21 15.94
N ALA A 15 5.20 -2.01 17.24
CA ALA A 15 4.48 -2.73 18.29
C ALA A 15 2.95 -2.52 18.18
N PRO A 16 2.10 -3.47 18.61
CA PRO A 16 0.65 -3.28 18.61
C PRO A 16 0.15 -2.36 19.74
N ILE A 17 -0.86 -1.54 19.49
CA ILE A 17 -1.63 -0.86 20.55
C ILE A 17 -2.78 -1.77 21.03
N PRO A 18 -2.94 -2.00 22.34
CA PRO A 18 -3.95 -2.92 22.87
C PRO A 18 -5.30 -2.23 23.14
N MET A 19 -5.67 -1.20 22.37
CA MET A 19 -6.87 -0.40 22.63
C MET A 19 -7.56 0.10 21.36
N GLU A 20 -8.88 0.19 21.43
CA GLU A 20 -9.73 0.99 20.55
C GLU A 20 -10.19 2.24 21.33
N CYS A 21 -10.26 3.39 20.69
CA CYS A 21 -10.66 4.63 21.36
C CYS A 21 -11.47 5.57 20.46
N ASP A 22 -12.04 6.57 21.12
CA ASP A 22 -12.75 7.71 20.55
C ASP A 22 -12.16 8.98 21.15
N ALA A 23 -11.62 9.85 20.30
CA ALA A 23 -11.11 11.15 20.69
C ALA A 23 -11.89 12.23 19.94
N PRO A 24 -13.05 12.69 20.48
CA PRO A 24 -13.94 13.61 19.78
C PRO A 24 -13.34 15.01 19.59
N PHE A 25 -12.30 15.36 20.35
CA PHE A 25 -11.60 16.63 20.27
C PHE A 25 -10.10 16.39 20.37
N LEU A 26 -9.37 16.75 19.31
CA LEU A 26 -7.91 16.77 19.31
C LEU A 26 -7.37 18.19 19.40
N GLN A 27 -6.25 18.34 20.10
CA GLN A 27 -5.54 19.62 20.16
C GLN A 27 -4.87 19.91 18.82
N ILE A 28 -4.91 21.16 18.39
CA ILE A 28 -4.32 21.62 17.13
C ILE A 28 -3.26 22.67 17.45
N ARG A 29 -2.05 22.48 16.91
CA ARG A 29 -1.00 23.51 16.85
C ARG A 29 -0.92 24.04 15.43
N GLY A 30 -0.81 25.35 15.25
CA GLY A 30 -0.90 25.99 13.94
C GLY A 30 -2.36 26.26 13.56
N GLU A 31 -2.65 26.38 12.26
CA GLU A 31 -3.99 26.67 11.76
C GLU A 31 -4.46 25.54 10.84
N LEU A 32 -5.41 24.72 11.31
CA LEU A 32 -6.03 23.68 10.49
C LEU A 32 -6.97 24.34 9.45
N PRO A 33 -6.71 24.17 8.14
CA PRO A 33 -7.56 24.72 7.08
C PRO A 33 -9.02 24.30 7.26
N ARG A 34 -9.94 25.25 7.08
CA ARG A 34 -11.39 25.00 7.27
C ARG A 34 -11.99 24.20 6.12
N GLU A 35 -11.35 24.28 4.97
CA GLU A 35 -11.67 23.59 3.72
C GLU A 35 -11.37 22.09 3.78
N LEU A 36 -10.51 21.64 4.72
CA LEU A 36 -10.33 20.22 5.00
C LEU A 36 -11.57 19.68 5.72
N ASN A 37 -12.50 19.16 4.94
CA ASN A 37 -13.76 18.60 5.40
C ASN A 37 -13.93 17.16 4.91
N GLY A 38 -13.64 16.20 5.77
CA GLY A 38 -13.57 14.79 5.41
C GLY A 38 -12.81 13.97 6.44
N THR A 39 -12.41 12.77 6.05
CA THR A 39 -11.71 11.83 6.91
C THR A 39 -10.51 11.23 6.20
N LEU A 40 -9.34 11.30 6.84
CA LEU A 40 -8.20 10.47 6.48
C LEU A 40 -8.37 9.12 7.17
N TYR A 41 -8.56 8.06 6.39
CA TYR A 41 -8.51 6.69 6.87
C TYR A 41 -7.12 6.12 6.61
N ARG A 42 -6.55 5.42 7.59
CA ARG A 42 -5.30 4.66 7.49
C ARG A 42 -5.58 3.23 7.93
N ASN A 43 -4.88 2.28 7.31
CA ASN A 43 -4.88 0.89 7.72
C ASN A 43 -3.44 0.42 8.00
N GLY A 44 -3.29 -0.53 8.89
CA GLY A 44 -1.99 -1.03 9.31
C GLY A 44 -2.10 -2.33 10.08
N ALA A 45 -1.00 -3.06 10.12
CA ALA A 45 -0.89 -4.23 10.97
C ALA A 45 -0.82 -3.81 12.43
N ASN A 46 -1.68 -4.44 13.23
CA ASN A 46 -1.62 -4.41 14.68
C ASN A 46 -1.96 -5.87 15.04
N PRO A 47 -1.07 -6.71 15.57
CA PRO A 47 -1.48 -8.05 15.98
C PRO A 47 -2.33 -8.01 17.25
N GLN A 48 -3.47 -8.73 17.28
CA GLN A 48 -4.26 -8.88 18.52
C GLN A 48 -3.48 -9.69 19.57
N PHE A 49 -2.81 -10.75 19.11
CA PHE A 49 -1.96 -11.61 19.94
C PHE A 49 -0.58 -11.75 19.32
N ALA A 50 0.44 -11.87 20.16
CA ALA A 50 1.76 -12.23 19.69
C ALA A 50 1.75 -13.68 19.17
N SER A 51 2.20 -13.89 17.94
CA SER A 51 2.35 -15.22 17.34
C SER A 51 3.83 -15.53 17.12
N PRO A 52 4.33 -16.73 17.48
CA PRO A 52 5.73 -17.09 17.28
C PRO A 52 6.14 -16.97 15.81
N ASN A 53 7.27 -16.30 15.56
CA ASN A 53 7.87 -16.11 14.22
C ASN A 53 6.97 -15.36 13.22
N ALA A 54 5.88 -14.71 13.66
CA ALA A 54 5.03 -13.95 12.77
C ALA A 54 5.73 -12.67 12.31
N HIS A 55 5.82 -12.50 10.98
CA HIS A 55 6.23 -11.22 10.39
C HIS A 55 5.13 -10.18 10.60
N TRP A 56 5.51 -8.91 10.81
CA TRP A 56 4.57 -7.83 11.15
C TRP A 56 3.49 -7.59 10.09
N PHE A 57 3.78 -7.86 8.81
CA PHE A 57 2.78 -7.84 7.72
C PHE A 57 1.53 -8.70 7.97
N PHE A 58 1.64 -9.72 8.83
CA PHE A 58 0.54 -10.64 9.11
C PHE A 58 -0.26 -10.27 10.36
N GLY A 59 0.01 -9.12 11.00
CA GLY A 59 -0.83 -8.61 12.08
C GLY A 59 -2.23 -8.24 11.59
N ASP A 60 -3.22 -8.34 12.47
CA ASP A 60 -4.61 -7.97 12.17
C ASP A 60 -4.73 -6.49 11.75
N GLY A 61 -5.74 -6.15 10.95
CA GLY A 61 -5.94 -4.78 10.48
C GLY A 61 -6.51 -3.88 11.56
N MET A 62 -5.82 -2.79 11.89
CA MET A 62 -6.37 -1.70 12.71
C MET A 62 -6.57 -0.47 11.82
N LEU A 63 -7.81 0.01 11.77
CA LEU A 63 -8.17 1.25 11.10
C LEU A 63 -7.95 2.43 12.02
N HIS A 64 -7.39 3.50 11.48
CA HIS A 64 -7.25 4.80 12.14
C HIS A 64 -7.93 5.85 11.29
N ALA A 65 -8.90 6.58 11.84
CA ALA A 65 -9.67 7.60 11.16
C ALA A 65 -9.46 8.96 11.82
N PHE A 66 -8.90 9.92 11.09
CA PHE A 66 -8.79 11.31 11.49
C PHE A 66 -9.84 12.12 10.72
N ARG A 67 -10.92 12.50 11.38
CA ARG A 67 -11.97 13.34 10.78
C ARG A 67 -11.62 14.81 11.02
N LEU A 68 -11.52 15.57 9.93
CA LEU A 68 -11.25 17.00 9.92
C LEU A 68 -12.50 17.71 9.41
N GLU A 69 -12.95 18.74 10.13
CA GLU A 69 -14.16 19.46 9.77
C GLU A 69 -14.13 20.87 10.36
N ASN A 70 -14.24 21.89 9.50
CA ASN A 70 -14.37 23.29 9.91
C ASN A 70 -13.28 23.76 10.91
N GLY A 71 -12.03 23.34 10.68
CA GLY A 71 -10.89 23.67 11.55
C GLY A 71 -10.87 22.90 12.88
N ARG A 72 -11.63 21.82 13.00
CA ARG A 72 -11.63 20.89 14.14
C ARG A 72 -11.18 19.52 13.68
N ALA A 73 -10.67 18.73 14.63
CA ALA A 73 -10.24 17.36 14.38
C ALA A 73 -10.73 16.40 15.47
N SER A 74 -11.07 15.19 15.05
CA SER A 74 -11.41 14.06 15.91
C SER A 74 -10.76 12.79 15.40
N TYR A 75 -10.65 11.78 16.26
CA TYR A 75 -10.01 10.51 15.92
C TYR A 75 -10.79 9.31 16.45
N ARG A 76 -10.72 8.21 15.70
CA ARG A 76 -11.24 6.90 16.09
C ARG A 76 -10.34 5.81 15.53
N ASN A 77 -10.12 4.74 16.30
CA ASN A 77 -9.56 3.50 15.76
C ASN A 77 -10.40 2.28 16.10
N ARG A 78 -10.45 1.32 15.17
CA ARG A 78 -11.11 0.04 15.38
C ARG A 78 -10.33 -1.08 14.70
N TRP A 79 -10.35 -2.24 15.32
CA TRP A 79 -9.98 -3.49 14.70
C TRP A 79 -10.94 -3.83 13.56
N VAL A 80 -10.38 -4.28 12.44
CA VAL A 80 -11.13 -5.00 11.43
C VAL A 80 -11.40 -6.39 11.97
N ARG A 81 -12.67 -6.64 12.34
CA ARG A 81 -13.11 -7.89 12.96
C ARG A 81 -13.31 -8.98 11.90
N THR A 82 -12.20 -9.47 11.34
CA THR A 82 -12.20 -10.59 10.40
C THR A 82 -12.62 -11.90 11.10
N PRO A 83 -13.06 -12.94 10.36
CA PRO A 83 -13.31 -14.26 10.94
C PRO A 83 -12.10 -14.82 11.72
N LYS A 84 -10.89 -14.59 11.21
CA LYS A 84 -9.63 -14.90 11.90
C LYS A 84 -9.54 -14.18 13.25
N TRP A 85 -9.69 -12.85 13.25
CA TRP A 85 -9.62 -12.04 14.47
C TRP A 85 -10.65 -12.48 15.51
N LEU A 86 -11.90 -12.74 15.08
CA LEU A 86 -12.96 -13.20 15.98
C LEU A 86 -12.62 -14.56 16.60
N ALA A 87 -12.09 -15.50 15.81
CA ALA A 87 -11.71 -16.82 16.33
C ALA A 87 -10.56 -16.75 17.35
N GLU A 88 -9.55 -15.91 17.10
CA GLU A 88 -8.46 -15.68 18.05
C GLU A 88 -8.94 -14.96 19.31
N HIS A 89 -9.82 -13.96 19.15
CA HIS A 89 -10.45 -13.25 20.26
C HIS A 89 -11.19 -14.20 21.20
N ASP A 90 -12.06 -15.05 20.65
CA ASP A 90 -12.85 -16.03 21.39
C ASP A 90 -11.95 -17.09 22.07
N ALA A 91 -10.84 -17.45 21.44
CA ALA A 91 -9.87 -18.41 21.99
C ALA A 91 -8.93 -17.79 23.03
N GLY A 92 -8.82 -16.46 23.10
CA GLY A 92 -7.91 -15.74 24.00
C GLY A 92 -6.41 -15.98 23.69
N ARG A 93 -6.08 -16.42 22.48
CA ARG A 93 -4.72 -16.80 22.06
C ARG A 93 -4.58 -16.76 20.53
N PRO A 94 -3.35 -16.73 19.97
CA PRO A 94 -3.18 -16.90 18.53
C PRO A 94 -3.62 -18.31 18.09
N LEU A 95 -4.28 -18.38 16.94
CA LEU A 95 -4.68 -19.60 16.24
C LEU A 95 -3.99 -19.72 14.87
N TYR A 96 -3.30 -18.66 14.42
CA TYR A 96 -2.60 -18.60 13.15
C TYR A 96 -1.14 -18.18 13.34
N GLY A 97 -0.27 -18.75 12.51
CA GLY A 97 1.19 -18.55 12.55
C GLY A 97 1.71 -17.77 11.35
N GLU A 98 2.89 -18.18 10.86
CA GLU A 98 3.53 -17.60 9.69
C GLU A 98 2.60 -17.64 8.46
N PHE A 99 2.60 -16.55 7.67
CA PHE A 99 1.71 -16.36 6.52
C PHE A 99 0.21 -16.49 6.85
N ASN A 100 -0.19 -16.25 8.12
CA ASN A 100 -1.55 -16.45 8.60
C ASN A 100 -2.11 -17.86 8.35
N MET A 101 -1.23 -18.87 8.35
CA MET A 101 -1.62 -20.27 8.27
C MET A 101 -2.10 -20.76 9.63
N LYS A 102 -3.23 -21.48 9.65
CA LYS A 102 -3.81 -22.07 10.87
C LYS A 102 -2.82 -23.00 11.57
N LEU A 103 -2.66 -22.84 12.88
CA LEU A 103 -1.75 -23.65 13.69
C LEU A 103 -2.27 -25.09 13.85
N PRO A 104 -1.37 -26.09 14.00
CA PRO A 104 -1.78 -27.50 14.15
C PRO A 104 -2.69 -27.77 15.37
N ASP A 105 -2.57 -26.96 16.42
CA ASP A 105 -3.34 -27.05 17.67
C ASP A 105 -4.58 -26.13 17.68
N ALA A 106 -4.85 -25.41 16.59
CA ALA A 106 -6.04 -24.59 16.47
C ALA A 106 -7.30 -25.48 16.38
N PRO A 107 -8.43 -25.09 17.00
CA PRO A 107 -9.68 -25.84 16.90
C PRO A 107 -10.11 -26.06 15.45
N ARG A 108 -10.70 -27.24 15.16
CA ARG A 108 -11.26 -27.53 13.83
C ARG A 108 -12.32 -26.51 13.41
N SER A 109 -13.05 -25.93 14.36
CA SER A 109 -14.08 -24.91 14.13
C SER A 109 -13.52 -23.54 13.73
N ALA A 110 -12.25 -23.25 14.00
CA ALA A 110 -11.65 -21.99 13.56
C ALA A 110 -11.63 -21.92 12.01
N PRO A 111 -11.85 -20.76 11.39
CA PRO A 111 -11.87 -20.66 9.94
C PRO A 111 -10.52 -21.01 9.32
N ASP A 112 -10.50 -21.53 8.11
CA ASP A 112 -9.24 -21.73 7.37
C ASP A 112 -8.78 -20.45 6.66
N ASP A 113 -9.66 -19.45 6.61
CA ASP A 113 -9.40 -18.11 6.09
C ASP A 113 -8.53 -17.30 7.06
N GLY A 114 -7.37 -16.87 6.57
CA GLY A 114 -6.36 -16.12 7.32
C GLY A 114 -6.40 -14.60 7.07
N ASN A 115 -7.49 -14.07 6.53
CA ASN A 115 -7.61 -12.65 6.20
C ASN A 115 -7.40 -11.76 7.42
N VAL A 116 -6.53 -10.75 7.27
CA VAL A 116 -6.25 -9.71 8.26
C VAL A 116 -6.74 -8.32 7.85
N ALA A 117 -7.05 -8.11 6.56
CA ALA A 117 -7.59 -6.86 6.02
C ALA A 117 -6.84 -5.61 6.50
N ASN A 118 -5.51 -5.64 6.46
CA ASN A 118 -4.65 -4.66 7.14
C ASN A 118 -3.95 -3.68 6.20
N THR A 119 -3.94 -3.93 4.89
CA THR A 119 -2.98 -3.30 3.97
C THR A 119 -3.47 -1.94 3.46
N ASN A 120 -4.73 -1.84 3.06
CA ASN A 120 -5.28 -0.57 2.57
C ASN A 120 -6.73 -0.38 3.02
N ILE A 121 -7.23 0.85 2.90
CA ILE A 121 -8.61 1.25 3.14
C ILE A 121 -9.04 2.21 2.03
N VAL A 122 -9.94 1.78 1.16
CA VAL A 122 -10.37 2.56 -0.02
C VAL A 122 -11.86 2.86 0.03
N TYR A 123 -12.27 3.98 -0.58
CA TYR A 123 -13.67 4.34 -0.72
C TYR A 123 -14.09 4.30 -2.18
N HIS A 124 -15.10 3.48 -2.50
CA HIS A 124 -15.62 3.35 -3.86
C HIS A 124 -17.11 2.99 -3.81
N ALA A 125 -17.89 3.58 -4.71
CA ALA A 125 -19.33 3.32 -4.84
C ALA A 125 -20.12 3.36 -3.50
N GLY A 126 -19.79 4.31 -2.63
CA GLY A 126 -20.47 4.46 -1.33
C GLY A 126 -20.00 3.50 -0.23
N ARG A 127 -18.96 2.70 -0.49
CA ARG A 127 -18.45 1.67 0.43
C ARG A 127 -17.02 1.97 0.83
N LEU A 128 -16.72 1.77 2.10
CA LEU A 128 -15.36 1.79 2.63
C LEU A 128 -14.87 0.33 2.75
N LEU A 129 -13.75 0.00 2.09
CA LEU A 129 -13.26 -1.37 1.94
C LEU A 129 -11.85 -1.50 2.51
N ALA A 130 -11.69 -2.31 3.56
CA ALA A 130 -10.39 -2.71 4.09
C ALA A 130 -9.86 -3.90 3.28
N LEU A 131 -8.62 -3.81 2.82
CA LEU A 131 -8.03 -4.70 1.81
C LEU A 131 -6.79 -5.41 2.33
N GLU A 132 -6.63 -6.68 1.95
CA GLU A 132 -5.39 -7.45 2.02
C GLU A 132 -5.33 -8.32 0.75
N GLU A 133 -4.14 -8.44 0.17
CA GLU A 133 -3.95 -8.87 -1.22
C GLU A 133 -4.26 -10.36 -1.52
N ALA A 134 -4.45 -11.19 -0.51
CA ALA A 134 -4.69 -12.63 -0.65
C ALA A 134 -6.17 -13.03 -0.51
N HIS A 135 -7.05 -12.11 -0.11
CA HIS A 135 -8.43 -12.42 0.25
C HIS A 135 -9.45 -11.43 -0.34
N LEU A 136 -10.73 -11.61 0.01
CA LEU A 136 -11.81 -10.70 -0.36
C LEU A 136 -11.70 -9.36 0.40
N PRO A 137 -12.19 -8.26 -0.19
CA PRO A 137 -12.37 -7.00 0.53
C PRO A 137 -13.29 -7.16 1.74
N MET A 138 -13.00 -6.42 2.81
CA MET A 138 -13.84 -6.33 4.00
C MET A 138 -14.57 -4.98 4.03
N GLU A 139 -15.90 -4.98 4.01
CA GLU A 139 -16.68 -3.75 4.11
C GLU A 139 -16.67 -3.21 5.53
N ILE A 140 -16.47 -1.90 5.64
CA ILE A 140 -16.42 -1.14 6.88
C ILE A 140 -17.50 -0.06 6.83
N GLU A 141 -18.21 0.13 7.93
CA GLU A 141 -19.13 1.25 8.08
C GLU A 141 -18.36 2.57 8.24
N PRO A 142 -18.56 3.56 7.34
CA PRO A 142 -17.96 4.88 7.50
C PRO A 142 -18.39 5.55 8.81
N GLY A 143 -17.49 6.31 9.42
CA GLY A 143 -17.74 6.96 10.70
C GLY A 143 -17.56 6.02 11.90
N THR A 144 -18.34 4.95 12.04
CA THR A 144 -18.23 4.03 13.21
C THR A 144 -17.02 3.10 13.15
N LEU A 145 -16.52 2.83 11.93
CA LEU A 145 -15.52 1.81 11.63
C LEU A 145 -15.96 0.39 12.00
N ALA A 146 -17.27 0.15 12.15
CA ALA A 146 -17.78 -1.20 12.40
C ALA A 146 -17.56 -2.09 11.17
N THR A 147 -17.06 -3.31 11.39
CA THR A 147 -16.88 -4.31 10.34
C THR A 147 -18.24 -4.87 9.91
N ARG A 148 -18.54 -4.82 8.61
CA ARG A 148 -19.80 -5.32 8.04
C ARG A 148 -19.68 -6.75 7.49
N GLY A 149 -18.48 -7.16 7.10
CA GLY A 149 -18.21 -8.49 6.54
C GLY A 149 -17.61 -8.41 5.14
N TYR A 150 -17.41 -9.57 4.52
CA TYR A 150 -16.83 -9.64 3.18
C TYR A 150 -17.71 -9.00 2.13
N HIS A 151 -17.07 -8.33 1.18
CA HIS A 151 -17.70 -7.77 0.00
C HIS A 151 -17.30 -8.56 -1.24
N ASP A 152 -18.15 -9.50 -1.64
CA ASP A 152 -17.93 -10.43 -2.77
C ASP A 152 -18.60 -9.99 -4.08
N TYR A 153 -19.16 -8.78 -4.09
CA TYR A 153 -19.90 -8.19 -5.21
C TYR A 153 -21.05 -9.09 -5.71
N GLY A 154 -21.85 -9.64 -4.79
CA GLY A 154 -22.98 -10.51 -5.14
C GLY A 154 -22.52 -11.89 -5.59
N GLY A 155 -21.41 -12.39 -5.04
CA GLY A 155 -20.82 -13.69 -5.36
C GLY A 155 -20.05 -13.76 -6.69
N VAL A 156 -19.88 -12.63 -7.38
CA VAL A 156 -19.07 -12.56 -8.62
C VAL A 156 -17.59 -12.74 -8.30
N LEU A 157 -17.10 -12.10 -7.23
CA LEU A 157 -15.73 -12.22 -6.76
C LEU A 157 -15.61 -13.40 -5.79
N LYS A 158 -14.69 -14.32 -6.07
CA LYS A 158 -14.49 -15.56 -5.27
C LYS A 158 -13.07 -15.76 -4.76
N GLY A 159 -12.20 -14.78 -4.99
CA GLY A 159 -10.77 -14.93 -4.82
C GLY A 159 -10.08 -13.63 -4.40
N PRO A 160 -8.76 -13.61 -4.47
CA PRO A 160 -7.95 -12.48 -3.99
C PRO A 160 -8.31 -11.18 -4.72
N PHE A 161 -8.28 -10.09 -3.98
CA PHE A 161 -8.45 -8.74 -4.45
C PHE A 161 -7.25 -7.90 -3.99
N THR A 162 -6.63 -7.18 -4.92
CA THR A 162 -5.44 -6.37 -4.61
C THR A 162 -5.71 -5.35 -3.51
N ALA A 163 -4.72 -5.09 -2.66
CA ALA A 163 -4.74 -3.96 -1.75
C ALA A 163 -4.51 -2.60 -2.44
N HIS A 164 -4.18 -2.60 -3.73
CA HIS A 164 -3.85 -1.41 -4.51
C HIS A 164 -4.76 -1.20 -5.71
N PRO A 165 -6.10 -1.20 -5.55
CA PRO A 165 -6.97 -0.89 -6.68
C PRO A 165 -6.71 0.54 -7.17
N LYS A 166 -6.88 0.78 -8.47
CA LYS A 166 -6.73 2.12 -9.06
C LYS A 166 -8.09 2.63 -9.50
N ILE A 167 -8.46 3.82 -9.05
CA ILE A 167 -9.72 4.47 -9.43
C ILE A 167 -9.41 5.43 -10.58
N ASP A 168 -10.10 5.23 -11.70
CA ASP A 168 -10.03 6.12 -12.84
C ASP A 168 -10.72 7.46 -12.50
N PRO A 169 -9.99 8.60 -12.50
CA PRO A 169 -10.55 9.88 -12.10
C PRO A 169 -11.56 10.44 -13.10
N VAL A 170 -11.62 9.92 -14.33
CA VAL A 170 -12.55 10.36 -15.38
C VAL A 170 -13.85 9.58 -15.30
N THR A 171 -13.78 8.26 -15.14
CA THR A 171 -14.96 7.37 -15.21
C THR A 171 -15.49 6.94 -13.84
N GLY A 172 -14.68 7.05 -12.79
CA GLY A 172 -14.97 6.50 -11.46
C GLY A 172 -14.89 4.96 -11.41
N GLU A 173 -14.45 4.31 -12.48
CA GLU A 173 -14.21 2.87 -12.51
C GLU A 173 -13.04 2.51 -11.59
N MET A 174 -13.22 1.49 -10.75
CA MET A 174 -12.15 0.90 -9.95
C MET A 174 -11.62 -0.35 -10.66
N LEU A 175 -10.34 -0.30 -11.03
CA LEU A 175 -9.60 -1.42 -11.59
C LEU A 175 -8.92 -2.20 -10.49
N PHE A 176 -8.94 -3.52 -10.60
CA PHE A 176 -8.31 -4.41 -9.63
C PHE A 176 -7.72 -5.65 -10.29
N PHE A 177 -6.88 -6.35 -9.55
CA PHE A 177 -6.37 -7.66 -9.91
C PHE A 177 -6.33 -8.56 -8.68
N GLY A 178 -6.05 -9.84 -8.88
CA GLY A 178 -5.72 -10.76 -7.80
C GLY A 178 -4.67 -11.76 -8.28
N TYR A 179 -3.52 -11.85 -7.62
CA TYR A 179 -2.52 -12.87 -7.91
C TYR A 179 -2.84 -14.16 -7.15
N ASN A 180 -2.26 -15.30 -7.55
CA ASN A 180 -2.64 -16.61 -6.99
C ASN A 180 -4.15 -16.90 -7.06
N ALA A 181 -4.85 -16.39 -8.08
CA ALA A 181 -6.31 -16.43 -8.17
C ALA A 181 -6.91 -17.85 -8.35
N ALA A 182 -6.07 -18.86 -8.63
CA ALA A 182 -6.46 -20.27 -8.63
C ALA A 182 -5.98 -21.04 -7.39
N GLY A 183 -5.63 -20.31 -6.32
CA GLY A 183 -5.12 -20.82 -5.05
C GLY A 183 -3.66 -20.43 -4.77
N PRO A 184 -3.19 -20.62 -3.52
CA PRO A 184 -1.88 -20.17 -3.07
C PRO A 184 -0.73 -20.68 -3.94
N LEU A 185 0.26 -19.81 -4.19
CA LEU A 185 1.49 -20.11 -4.93
C LEU A 185 1.24 -20.60 -6.37
N LYS A 186 0.11 -20.23 -6.98
CA LYS A 186 -0.23 -20.54 -8.38
C LYS A 186 -0.01 -19.33 -9.29
N ARG A 187 0.33 -19.62 -10.54
CA ARG A 187 0.63 -18.58 -11.56
C ARG A 187 -0.60 -17.85 -12.10
N THR A 188 -1.79 -18.22 -11.66
CA THR A 188 -3.03 -17.63 -12.18
C THR A 188 -3.23 -16.26 -11.58
N MET A 189 -3.46 -15.27 -12.44
CA MET A 189 -3.86 -13.92 -12.10
C MET A 189 -5.34 -13.74 -12.48
N SER A 190 -6.02 -12.84 -11.80
CA SER A 190 -7.28 -12.25 -12.24
C SER A 190 -7.10 -10.76 -12.50
N PHE A 191 -7.90 -10.22 -13.40
CA PHE A 191 -8.04 -8.78 -13.62
C PHE A 191 -9.53 -8.46 -13.72
N GLY A 192 -9.96 -7.37 -13.09
CA GLY A 192 -11.35 -6.94 -13.14
C GLY A 192 -11.52 -5.44 -13.05
N ALA A 193 -12.75 -5.03 -13.30
CA ALA A 193 -13.18 -3.65 -13.24
C ALA A 193 -14.56 -3.57 -12.58
N ILE A 194 -14.76 -2.52 -11.79
CA ILE A 194 -16.00 -2.21 -11.08
C ILE A 194 -16.39 -0.78 -11.44
N ASP A 195 -17.59 -0.59 -11.97
CA ASP A 195 -18.06 0.74 -12.34
C ASP A 195 -18.28 1.66 -11.12
N ALA A 196 -18.48 2.95 -11.35
CA ALA A 196 -18.69 3.94 -10.29
C ALA A 196 -19.91 3.65 -9.38
N SER A 197 -20.82 2.76 -9.80
CA SER A 197 -22.00 2.34 -9.02
C SER A 197 -21.77 1.05 -8.21
N GLY A 198 -20.60 0.42 -8.34
CA GLY A 198 -20.22 -0.76 -7.58
C GLY A 198 -20.57 -2.09 -8.25
N HIS A 199 -20.86 -2.10 -9.57
CA HIS A 199 -21.08 -3.34 -10.31
C HIS A 199 -19.79 -3.82 -10.96
N VAL A 200 -19.48 -5.12 -10.78
CA VAL A 200 -18.37 -5.76 -11.51
C VAL A 200 -18.75 -5.83 -12.99
N THR A 201 -18.09 -5.00 -13.80
CA THR A 201 -18.29 -4.95 -15.26
C THR A 201 -17.42 -5.97 -15.98
N ARG A 202 -16.32 -6.41 -15.32
CA ARG A 202 -15.34 -7.31 -15.91
C ARG A 202 -14.63 -8.15 -14.85
N LEU A 203 -14.41 -9.42 -15.16
CA LEU A 203 -13.52 -10.31 -14.42
C LEU A 203 -12.95 -11.37 -15.37
N GLU A 204 -11.63 -11.34 -15.60
CA GLU A 204 -10.92 -12.27 -16.47
C GLU A 204 -9.71 -12.89 -15.75
N TYR A 205 -9.28 -14.06 -16.24
CA TYR A 205 -8.16 -14.80 -15.68
C TYR A 205 -7.09 -15.06 -16.72
N PHE A 206 -5.83 -14.97 -16.31
CA PHE A 206 -4.67 -15.29 -17.15
C PHE A 206 -3.55 -15.95 -16.37
N LYS A 207 -2.53 -16.45 -17.07
CA LYS A 207 -1.35 -17.09 -16.44
C LYS A 207 -0.15 -16.17 -16.55
N ALA A 208 0.42 -15.79 -15.40
CA ALA A 208 1.67 -15.06 -15.33
C ALA A 208 2.89 -15.95 -15.71
N PRO A 209 4.04 -15.37 -16.09
CA PRO A 209 5.30 -16.06 -16.42
C PRO A 209 5.90 -16.94 -15.31
N TYR A 210 5.52 -16.70 -14.06
CA TYR A 210 5.74 -17.57 -12.90
C TYR A 210 4.81 -17.13 -11.76
N ALA A 211 4.76 -17.89 -10.67
CA ALA A 211 3.99 -17.51 -9.50
C ALA A 211 4.86 -16.51 -8.75
N ALA A 212 4.32 -15.35 -8.47
CA ALA A 212 5.01 -14.25 -7.82
C ALA A 212 4.08 -13.56 -6.85
N MET A 213 4.65 -12.93 -5.83
CA MET A 213 3.96 -11.86 -5.13
C MET A 213 3.88 -10.67 -6.08
N VAL A 214 2.66 -10.18 -6.33
CA VAL A 214 2.39 -9.00 -7.14
C VAL A 214 1.61 -8.06 -6.26
N HIS A 215 2.29 -7.06 -5.71
CA HIS A 215 1.71 -6.16 -4.71
C HIS A 215 0.86 -5.05 -5.34
N ASP A 216 1.44 -4.38 -6.35
CA ASP A 216 0.80 -3.29 -7.07
C ASP A 216 0.82 -3.53 -8.59
N PHE A 217 0.04 -2.73 -9.32
CA PHE A 217 -0.07 -2.76 -10.77
C PHE A 217 -0.18 -1.34 -11.33
N ILE A 218 0.05 -1.22 -12.63
CA ILE A 218 0.16 0.09 -13.30
C ILE A 218 -1.06 0.28 -14.19
N VAL A 219 -1.64 1.46 -14.15
CA VAL A 219 -2.80 1.84 -14.99
C VAL A 219 -2.48 3.15 -15.68
N THR A 220 -2.81 3.25 -16.96
CA THR A 220 -2.89 4.50 -17.73
C THR A 220 -4.31 4.70 -18.23
N GLU A 221 -4.57 5.81 -18.93
CA GLU A 221 -5.86 6.07 -19.58
C GLU A 221 -6.39 4.86 -20.38
N HIS A 222 -5.53 4.20 -21.17
CA HIS A 222 -5.91 3.11 -22.08
C HIS A 222 -5.25 1.76 -21.80
N TYR A 223 -4.33 1.64 -20.85
CA TYR A 223 -3.59 0.40 -20.59
C TYR A 223 -3.56 -0.01 -19.11
N VAL A 224 -3.37 -1.30 -18.90
CA VAL A 224 -3.08 -1.93 -17.62
C VAL A 224 -1.79 -2.72 -17.76
N LEU A 225 -0.89 -2.59 -16.80
CA LEU A 225 0.37 -3.33 -16.77
C LEU A 225 0.51 -4.11 -15.47
N PHE A 226 1.00 -5.35 -15.60
CA PHE A 226 1.18 -6.31 -14.51
C PHE A 226 2.67 -6.61 -14.32
N PRO A 227 3.34 -5.98 -13.33
CA PRO A 227 4.73 -6.28 -13.00
C PRO A 227 4.82 -7.65 -12.32
N ILE A 228 5.32 -8.65 -13.04
CA ILE A 228 5.63 -9.98 -12.52
C ILE A 228 7.14 -10.03 -12.27
N LEU A 229 7.51 -9.76 -11.01
CA LEU A 229 8.88 -9.58 -10.56
C LEU A 229 9.39 -10.81 -9.80
N PRO A 230 10.71 -11.07 -9.74
CA PRO A 230 11.24 -12.36 -9.32
C PRO A 230 11.20 -12.63 -7.79
N LEU A 231 10.22 -12.08 -7.07
CA LEU A 231 9.81 -12.55 -5.75
C LEU A 231 8.79 -13.68 -5.90
N THR A 232 9.30 -14.88 -6.09
CA THR A 232 8.51 -16.02 -6.59
C THR A 232 7.79 -16.76 -5.48
N GLY A 233 6.60 -17.29 -5.76
CA GLY A 233 5.94 -18.31 -4.95
C GLY A 233 6.26 -19.72 -5.43
N SER A 234 6.51 -20.67 -4.51
CA SER A 234 6.73 -22.07 -4.87
C SER A 234 6.22 -23.06 -3.82
N LEU A 235 5.17 -23.80 -4.18
CA LEU A 235 4.62 -24.86 -3.33
C LEU A 235 5.65 -25.96 -3.03
N TRP A 236 6.42 -26.37 -4.04
CA TRP A 236 7.45 -27.40 -3.87
C TRP A 236 8.57 -26.95 -2.92
N ARG A 237 8.89 -25.65 -2.92
CA ARG A 237 9.85 -25.07 -1.96
C ARG A 237 9.26 -25.08 -0.55
N ALA A 238 8.02 -24.65 -0.40
CA ALA A 238 7.30 -24.68 0.88
C ALA A 238 7.20 -26.10 1.47
N MET A 239 6.86 -27.11 0.66
CA MET A 239 6.79 -28.52 1.08
C MET A 239 8.13 -29.09 1.58
N ARG A 240 9.25 -28.43 1.28
CA ARG A 240 10.60 -28.79 1.75
C ARG A 240 11.05 -27.98 2.97
N GLY A 241 10.14 -27.26 3.61
CA GLY A 241 10.45 -26.40 4.76
C GLY A 241 11.30 -25.17 4.41
N LYS A 242 11.30 -24.77 3.13
CA LYS A 242 12.01 -23.56 2.65
C LYS A 242 11.01 -22.40 2.45
N PRO A 243 11.47 -21.14 2.39
CA PRO A 243 10.59 -19.98 2.27
C PRO A 243 9.58 -20.12 1.10
N PRO A 244 8.26 -19.98 1.32
CA PRO A 244 7.27 -20.10 0.26
C PRO A 244 7.42 -19.00 -0.79
N TYR A 245 7.74 -17.78 -0.35
CA TYR A 245 8.18 -16.68 -1.21
C TYR A 245 9.68 -16.45 -1.07
N ALA A 246 10.36 -16.27 -2.20
CA ALA A 246 11.81 -16.03 -2.22
C ALA A 246 12.27 -15.27 -3.47
N TRP A 247 13.31 -14.46 -3.29
CA TRP A 247 13.98 -13.69 -4.34
C TRP A 247 14.80 -14.61 -5.27
N GLU A 248 14.43 -14.67 -6.54
CA GLU A 248 15.03 -15.49 -7.61
C GLU A 248 15.47 -14.63 -8.82
N PRO A 249 16.52 -13.79 -8.69
CA PRO A 249 16.87 -12.79 -9.71
C PRO A 249 17.18 -13.40 -11.09
N GLY A 250 17.63 -14.67 -11.15
CA GLY A 250 17.85 -15.38 -12.42
C GLY A 250 16.61 -15.55 -13.30
N LYS A 251 15.39 -15.32 -12.79
CA LYS A 251 14.16 -15.34 -13.58
C LYS A 251 13.89 -14.03 -14.34
N GLY A 252 14.58 -12.94 -14.00
CA GLY A 252 14.36 -11.62 -14.57
C GLY A 252 12.96 -11.05 -14.27
N SER A 253 12.70 -9.85 -14.79
CA SER A 253 11.44 -9.13 -14.61
C SER A 253 10.57 -9.27 -15.86
N TYR A 254 9.27 -9.46 -15.67
CA TYR A 254 8.28 -9.44 -16.74
C TYR A 254 7.24 -8.36 -16.46
N VAL A 255 6.86 -7.58 -17.45
CA VAL A 255 5.76 -6.62 -17.34
C VAL A 255 4.76 -6.89 -18.45
N GLY A 256 3.59 -7.38 -18.09
CA GLY A 256 2.52 -7.69 -19.04
C GLY A 256 1.70 -6.44 -19.31
N VAL A 257 1.66 -5.96 -20.55
CA VAL A 257 0.93 -4.76 -20.96
C VAL A 257 -0.34 -5.19 -21.72
N MET A 258 -1.48 -4.65 -21.31
CA MET A 258 -2.79 -4.96 -21.88
C MET A 258 -3.56 -3.66 -22.14
N LYS A 259 -4.27 -3.55 -23.26
CA LYS A 259 -5.27 -2.47 -23.43
C LYS A 259 -6.41 -2.67 -22.43
N ARG A 260 -6.86 -1.60 -21.76
CA ARG A 260 -7.97 -1.63 -20.80
C ARG A 260 -9.25 -2.23 -21.37
N GLY A 261 -9.57 -1.95 -22.64
CA GLY A 261 -10.70 -2.55 -23.35
C GLY A 261 -10.39 -3.84 -24.12
N GLY A 262 -9.14 -4.31 -24.13
CA GLY A 262 -8.72 -5.54 -24.82
C GLY A 262 -8.94 -6.78 -23.94
N SER A 263 -8.54 -7.98 -24.38
CA SER A 263 -8.64 -9.21 -23.58
C SER A 263 -7.31 -9.54 -22.89
N THR A 264 -7.37 -10.27 -21.78
CA THR A 264 -6.18 -10.85 -21.14
C THR A 264 -5.39 -11.82 -22.04
N ARG A 265 -5.97 -12.26 -23.16
CA ARG A 265 -5.27 -13.01 -24.22
C ARG A 265 -4.31 -12.15 -25.05
N ASP A 266 -4.51 -10.84 -25.04
CA ASP A 266 -3.75 -9.87 -25.84
C ASP A 266 -2.59 -9.26 -25.05
N ILE A 267 -2.29 -9.79 -23.86
CA ILE A 267 -1.19 -9.29 -23.02
C ILE A 267 0.13 -9.44 -23.78
N ARG A 268 0.81 -8.31 -23.99
CA ARG A 268 2.17 -8.25 -24.50
C ARG A 268 3.15 -8.23 -23.34
N TRP A 269 4.08 -9.17 -23.32
CA TRP A 269 5.09 -9.28 -22.25
C TRP A 269 6.38 -8.55 -22.62
N PHE A 270 6.73 -7.55 -21.82
CA PHE A 270 8.05 -6.94 -21.79
C PHE A 270 8.92 -7.66 -20.75
N ARG A 271 10.24 -7.63 -20.94
CA ARG A 271 11.28 -8.31 -20.17
C ARG A 271 12.40 -7.34 -19.84
N GLY A 272 12.99 -7.50 -18.67
CA GLY A 272 14.15 -6.74 -18.23
C GLY A 272 14.91 -7.49 -17.13
N ASP A 273 16.03 -6.93 -16.69
CA ASP A 273 16.79 -7.52 -15.58
C ASP A 273 15.98 -7.51 -14.29
N ALA A 274 16.35 -8.37 -13.35
CA ALA A 274 15.71 -8.45 -12.04
C ALA A 274 15.69 -7.09 -11.33
N CYS A 275 14.53 -6.75 -10.80
CA CYS A 275 14.30 -5.63 -9.90
C CYS A 275 13.03 -5.95 -9.09
N PHE A 276 12.78 -5.18 -8.04
CA PHE A 276 11.57 -5.30 -7.25
C PHE A 276 10.91 -3.94 -7.09
N VAL A 277 9.59 -3.92 -7.10
CA VAL A 277 8.76 -2.73 -6.93
C VAL A 277 7.62 -3.14 -6.01
N PHE A 278 7.48 -2.46 -4.87
CA PHE A 278 6.23 -2.52 -4.11
C PHE A 278 5.21 -1.58 -4.71
N HIS A 279 5.54 -0.28 -4.80
CA HIS A 279 4.54 0.74 -5.14
C HIS A 279 4.83 1.49 -6.44
N VAL A 280 3.74 1.79 -7.13
CA VAL A 280 3.70 2.64 -8.33
C VAL A 280 3.30 4.05 -7.90
N MET A 281 4.07 5.06 -8.32
CA MET A 281 3.68 6.46 -8.12
C MET A 281 2.57 6.85 -9.08
N ASN A 282 2.80 6.70 -10.39
CA ASN A 282 1.81 6.97 -11.43
C ASN A 282 2.30 6.42 -12.79
N ALA A 283 1.42 6.40 -13.79
CA ALA A 283 1.79 6.14 -15.17
C ALA A 283 0.90 6.90 -16.16
N TRP A 284 1.41 7.12 -17.36
CA TRP A 284 0.70 7.81 -18.44
C TRP A 284 1.21 7.36 -19.81
N GLU A 285 0.48 7.76 -20.83
CA GLU A 285 0.84 7.54 -22.23
C GLU A 285 1.52 8.79 -22.80
N ASP A 286 2.63 8.59 -23.51
CA ASP A 286 3.37 9.62 -24.23
C ASP A 286 3.65 9.16 -25.67
N GLY A 287 2.73 9.51 -26.57
CA GLY A 287 2.73 9.02 -27.94
C GLY A 287 2.57 7.50 -28.02
N THR A 288 3.59 6.79 -28.52
CA THR A 288 3.60 5.32 -28.59
C THR A 288 4.15 4.67 -27.32
N ARG A 289 4.54 5.47 -26.32
CA ARG A 289 5.18 4.97 -25.10
C ARG A 289 4.21 4.98 -23.95
N ILE A 290 4.34 3.98 -23.08
CA ILE A 290 3.85 4.07 -21.70
C ILE A 290 5.04 4.46 -20.83
N VAL A 291 4.83 5.45 -19.96
CA VAL A 291 5.79 5.87 -18.94
C VAL A 291 5.19 5.56 -17.58
N ALA A 292 5.97 4.97 -16.68
CA ALA A 292 5.54 4.66 -15.33
C ALA A 292 6.63 5.02 -14.33
N ASP A 293 6.27 5.79 -13.30
CA ASP A 293 7.15 6.11 -12.20
C ASP A 293 6.86 5.17 -11.03
N VAL A 294 7.90 4.47 -10.56
CA VAL A 294 7.80 3.40 -9.55
C VAL A 294 8.89 3.55 -8.49
N MET A 295 8.64 3.02 -7.30
CA MET A 295 9.66 2.90 -6.26
C MET A 295 10.39 1.56 -6.45
N GLN A 296 11.57 1.62 -7.05
CA GLN A 296 12.31 0.42 -7.46
C GLN A 296 13.48 0.11 -6.51
N SER A 297 13.54 -1.15 -6.06
CA SER A 297 14.68 -1.78 -5.41
C SER A 297 15.41 -2.72 -6.39
N GLU A 298 16.70 -2.95 -6.15
CA GLU A 298 17.51 -3.89 -6.94
C GLU A 298 17.31 -5.34 -6.48
N GLU A 299 17.07 -5.55 -5.19
CA GLU A 299 16.64 -6.82 -4.59
C GLU A 299 15.32 -6.63 -3.84
N ALA A 300 14.51 -7.69 -3.73
CA ALA A 300 13.29 -7.65 -2.94
C ALA A 300 13.63 -7.48 -1.45
N PRO A 301 13.31 -6.34 -0.81
CA PRO A 301 13.57 -6.16 0.62
C PRO A 301 12.66 -7.07 1.45
N LEU A 302 13.07 -7.39 2.67
CA LEU A 302 12.31 -8.20 3.65
C LEU A 302 12.11 -9.69 3.30
N PHE A 303 12.41 -10.11 2.07
CA PHE A 303 12.28 -11.50 1.64
C PHE A 303 13.64 -12.18 1.44
N PRO A 304 13.79 -13.46 1.82
CA PRO A 304 15.04 -14.16 1.64
C PRO A 304 15.23 -14.68 0.20
N HIS A 305 16.44 -15.11 -0.12
CA HIS A 305 16.71 -15.99 -1.25
C HIS A 305 16.16 -17.40 -1.02
N THR A 306 16.18 -18.24 -2.06
CA THR A 306 15.62 -19.60 -2.02
C THR A 306 16.29 -20.57 -1.03
N ASP A 307 17.48 -20.24 -0.56
CA ASP A 307 18.23 -20.98 0.46
C ASP A 307 18.03 -20.42 1.88
N GLY A 308 17.23 -19.36 2.04
CA GLY A 308 16.97 -18.70 3.32
C GLY A 308 17.95 -17.56 3.63
N ARG A 309 18.96 -17.32 2.81
CA ARG A 309 19.87 -16.18 2.99
C ARG A 309 19.09 -14.88 2.84
N ARG A 310 19.33 -13.91 3.74
CA ARG A 310 18.74 -12.56 3.64
C ARG A 310 19.23 -11.85 2.38
N THR A 311 18.38 -11.01 1.79
CA THR A 311 18.76 -10.09 0.72
C THR A 311 19.66 -8.98 1.25
N ASP A 312 20.37 -8.32 0.34
CA ASP A 312 21.24 -7.18 0.66
C ASP A 312 20.39 -5.95 1.05
N PRO A 313 20.49 -5.43 2.30
CA PRO A 313 19.69 -4.30 2.74
C PRO A 313 19.89 -3.03 1.91
N ASP A 314 21.10 -2.79 1.38
CA ASP A 314 21.37 -1.59 0.58
C ASP A 314 20.72 -1.68 -0.80
N LYS A 315 20.68 -2.89 -1.39
CA LYS A 315 19.97 -3.16 -2.65
C LYS A 315 18.45 -3.26 -2.47
N GLY A 316 18.00 -3.49 -1.25
CA GLY A 316 16.59 -3.45 -0.86
C GLY A 316 16.01 -2.04 -0.80
N ARG A 317 16.84 -0.99 -0.81
CA ARG A 317 16.37 0.40 -0.78
C ARG A 317 15.68 0.79 -2.09
N ALA A 318 14.43 1.22 -1.97
CA ALA A 318 13.67 1.71 -3.10
C ALA A 318 14.02 3.17 -3.40
N ARG A 319 14.12 3.50 -4.69
CA ARG A 319 14.32 4.86 -5.21
C ARG A 319 13.35 5.11 -6.36
N LEU A 320 12.99 6.38 -6.58
CA LEU A 320 12.11 6.76 -7.68
C LEU A 320 12.78 6.41 -9.02
N CYS A 321 12.09 5.60 -9.82
CA CYS A 321 12.58 5.08 -11.10
C CYS A 321 11.50 5.21 -12.17
N ARG A 322 11.88 5.74 -13.33
CA ARG A 322 11.02 5.83 -14.51
C ARG A 322 11.23 4.63 -15.42
N TRP A 323 10.16 3.90 -15.66
CA TRP A 323 10.06 2.85 -16.66
C TRP A 323 9.46 3.40 -17.94
N SER A 324 9.96 2.97 -19.09
CA SER A 324 9.40 3.33 -20.40
C SER A 324 9.27 2.12 -21.31
N PHE A 325 8.07 1.94 -21.85
CA PHE A 325 7.67 0.85 -22.72
C PHE A 325 7.27 1.40 -24.08
N ASP A 326 8.03 1.09 -25.13
CA ASP A 326 7.68 1.50 -26.50
C ASP A 326 6.77 0.44 -27.14
N LEU A 327 5.49 0.79 -27.32
CA LEU A 327 4.49 -0.12 -27.88
C LEU A 327 4.64 -0.30 -29.39
N ALA A 328 5.29 0.64 -30.10
CA ALA A 328 5.54 0.53 -31.53
C ALA A 328 6.79 -0.31 -31.85
N SER A 329 7.70 -0.46 -30.89
CA SER A 329 8.87 -1.31 -31.04
C SER A 329 8.47 -2.79 -31.18
N ASN A 330 9.23 -3.57 -31.94
CA ASN A 330 9.13 -5.03 -31.99
C ASN A 330 9.97 -5.73 -30.91
N THR A 331 10.73 -4.98 -30.10
CA THR A 331 11.51 -5.54 -29.00
C THR A 331 10.62 -5.80 -27.79
N SER A 332 11.02 -6.78 -26.97
CA SER A 332 10.36 -7.06 -25.69
C SER A 332 11.07 -6.37 -24.52
N GLY A 333 12.01 -5.46 -24.76
CA GLY A 333 12.72 -4.74 -23.70
C GLY A 333 11.99 -3.47 -23.25
N PHE A 334 12.20 -3.06 -22.01
CA PHE A 334 11.79 -1.74 -21.50
C PHE A 334 12.98 -1.05 -20.84
N SER A 335 13.02 0.28 -20.89
CA SER A 335 14.11 1.05 -20.28
C SER A 335 13.74 1.52 -18.89
N ARG A 336 14.76 1.73 -18.05
CA ARG A 336 14.62 2.19 -16.67
C ARG A 336 15.64 3.29 -16.39
N SER A 337 15.26 4.32 -15.65
CA SER A 337 16.14 5.40 -15.24
C SER A 337 15.77 5.85 -13.83
N TYR A 338 16.71 5.82 -12.89
CA TYR A 338 16.49 6.41 -11.56
C TYR A 338 16.42 7.92 -11.68
N LEU A 339 15.39 8.52 -11.07
CA LEU A 339 15.11 9.96 -11.13
C LEU A 339 15.63 10.71 -9.90
N ASP A 340 15.71 10.04 -8.75
CA ASP A 340 16.24 10.58 -7.50
C ASP A 340 17.20 9.56 -6.86
N ASP A 341 18.16 10.05 -6.08
CA ASP A 341 19.11 9.26 -5.31
C ASP A 341 18.63 8.98 -3.88
N ILE A 342 17.64 9.75 -3.40
CA ILE A 342 17.03 9.57 -2.09
C ILE A 342 16.22 8.27 -2.05
N SER A 343 16.54 7.43 -1.07
CA SER A 343 15.75 6.25 -0.75
C SER A 343 14.42 6.63 -0.09
N GLY A 344 13.34 6.00 -0.50
CA GLY A 344 12.00 6.25 0.03
C GLY A 344 10.99 5.22 -0.44
N GLU A 345 9.73 5.39 -0.05
CA GLU A 345 8.60 4.55 -0.43
C GLU A 345 7.28 5.33 -0.24
N PHE A 346 6.15 4.65 -0.41
CA PHE A 346 4.81 5.20 -0.29
C PHE A 346 4.60 6.42 -1.18
N PRO A 347 4.81 6.27 -2.50
CA PRO A 347 4.65 7.36 -3.44
C PRO A 347 3.16 7.68 -3.59
N ARG A 348 2.85 8.97 -3.76
CA ARG A 348 1.51 9.47 -4.03
C ARG A 348 1.53 10.60 -5.03
N ILE A 349 0.38 10.84 -5.61
CA ILE A 349 0.10 11.94 -6.53
C ILE A 349 -1.20 12.63 -6.12
N ASP A 350 -1.56 13.65 -6.87
CA ASP A 350 -2.94 14.09 -6.93
C ASP A 350 -3.77 13.02 -7.66
N GLU A 351 -4.63 12.30 -6.93
CA GLU A 351 -5.39 11.16 -7.47
C GLU A 351 -6.33 11.56 -8.62
N ARG A 352 -6.64 12.87 -8.80
CA ARG A 352 -7.34 13.39 -9.98
C ARG A 352 -6.53 13.25 -11.28
N ARG A 353 -5.24 12.88 -11.16
CA ARG A 353 -4.30 12.62 -12.25
C ARG A 353 -3.87 11.14 -12.32
N ALA A 354 -4.49 10.23 -11.56
CA ALA A 354 -4.16 8.81 -11.61
C ALA A 354 -4.35 8.24 -13.02
N GLY A 355 -3.31 7.61 -13.56
CA GLY A 355 -3.29 7.09 -14.94
C GLY A 355 -3.14 8.15 -16.04
N LEU A 356 -3.02 9.42 -15.66
CA LEU A 356 -2.79 10.56 -16.54
C LEU A 356 -1.44 11.19 -16.19
N ARG A 357 -0.89 12.02 -17.09
CA ARG A 357 0.38 12.70 -16.80
C ARG A 357 0.20 13.66 -15.62
N SER A 358 0.90 13.41 -14.52
CA SER A 358 1.00 14.30 -13.37
C SER A 358 2.23 15.21 -13.50
N ARG A 359 2.13 16.41 -12.94
CA ARG A 359 3.22 17.38 -12.77
C ARG A 359 3.81 17.35 -11.37
N HIS A 360 3.20 16.64 -10.43
CA HIS A 360 3.65 16.54 -9.05
C HIS A 360 3.55 15.10 -8.53
N GLY A 361 4.48 14.74 -7.66
CA GLY A 361 4.44 13.51 -6.88
C GLY A 361 5.12 13.70 -5.53
N TRP A 362 4.68 12.96 -4.52
CA TRP A 362 5.24 12.99 -3.18
C TRP A 362 5.58 11.58 -2.72
N TYR A 363 6.58 11.43 -1.88
CA TYR A 363 6.86 10.14 -1.24
C TYR A 363 7.51 10.36 0.13
N ALA A 364 7.36 9.37 1.01
CA ALA A 364 8.05 9.37 2.29
C ALA A 364 9.48 8.86 2.08
N CYS A 365 10.47 9.52 2.69
CA CYS A 365 11.89 9.22 2.48
C CYS A 365 12.61 8.84 3.76
N ALA A 366 13.68 8.07 3.62
CA ALA A 366 14.63 7.84 4.70
C ALA A 366 15.61 9.03 4.81
N SER A 367 16.19 9.21 5.99
CA SER A 367 17.29 10.16 6.19
C SER A 367 18.46 9.81 5.26
N PRO A 368 18.96 10.74 4.42
CA PRO A 368 20.15 10.50 3.61
C PRO A 368 21.42 10.30 4.44
N GLU A 369 21.46 10.87 5.64
CA GLU A 369 22.63 10.83 6.54
C GLU A 369 22.69 9.51 7.32
N THR A 370 21.53 8.96 7.67
CA THR A 370 21.39 7.70 8.43
C THR A 370 20.28 6.82 7.84
N PRO A 371 20.43 6.36 6.58
CA PRO A 371 19.39 5.61 5.89
C PRO A 371 19.20 4.23 6.53
N THR A 372 18.17 4.11 7.35
CA THR A 372 17.79 2.86 8.01
C THR A 372 16.63 2.24 7.25
N LEU A 373 16.81 1.00 6.78
CA LEU A 373 15.77 0.29 6.03
C LEU A 373 14.49 0.19 6.86
N GLY A 374 13.36 0.61 6.29
CA GLY A 374 12.06 0.59 6.95
C GLY A 374 11.76 1.81 7.85
N MET A 375 12.73 2.71 8.07
CA MET A 375 12.48 3.96 8.81
C MET A 375 12.38 5.13 7.84
N LEU A 376 11.17 5.68 7.71
CA LEU A 376 10.89 6.88 6.93
C LEU A 376 10.86 8.07 7.89
N THR A 377 11.62 9.10 7.57
CA THR A 377 11.89 10.24 8.46
C THR A 377 11.62 11.58 7.80
N GLY A 378 11.01 11.59 6.61
CA GLY A 378 10.75 12.83 5.88
C GLY A 378 9.86 12.65 4.66
N LEU A 379 9.65 13.75 3.96
CA LEU A 379 8.88 13.83 2.73
C LEU A 379 9.74 14.42 1.61
N VAL A 380 9.55 13.92 0.40
CA VAL A 380 10.07 14.51 -0.83
C VAL A 380 8.91 14.90 -1.72
N HIS A 381 9.02 16.06 -2.37
CA HIS A 381 8.16 16.50 -3.45
C HIS A 381 8.99 16.53 -4.74
N VAL A 382 8.50 15.86 -5.79
CA VAL A 382 9.08 15.85 -7.14
C VAL A 382 8.11 16.50 -8.14
N ASP A 383 8.65 17.04 -9.22
CA ASP A 383 7.84 17.45 -10.38
C ASP A 383 7.60 16.29 -11.36
N GLY A 384 6.84 16.56 -12.43
CA GLY A 384 6.43 15.55 -13.41
C GLY A 384 7.58 14.95 -14.24
N ASP A 385 8.76 15.58 -14.22
CA ASP A 385 9.95 15.00 -14.83
C ASP A 385 10.77 14.16 -13.82
N GLY A 386 10.30 14.08 -12.57
CA GLY A 386 10.94 13.40 -11.46
C GLY A 386 11.99 14.24 -10.75
N THR A 387 12.10 15.53 -11.07
CA THR A 387 13.09 16.40 -10.45
C THR A 387 12.64 16.75 -9.03
N ARG A 388 13.53 16.55 -8.05
CA ARG A 388 13.29 16.95 -6.66
C ARG A 388 13.06 18.45 -6.55
N ARG A 389 11.89 18.82 -6.02
CA ARG A 389 11.45 20.20 -5.80
C ARG A 389 11.66 20.65 -4.37
N ALA A 390 11.37 19.76 -3.43
CA ALA A 390 11.49 20.07 -2.01
C ALA A 390 11.75 18.81 -1.18
N ARG A 391 12.37 18.98 0.00
CA ARG A 391 12.49 17.93 1.01
C ARG A 391 12.27 18.47 2.42
N TYR A 392 11.46 17.77 3.20
CA TYR A 392 11.28 18.01 4.62
C TYR A 392 11.79 16.81 5.42
N LEU A 393 12.61 17.04 6.43
CA LEU A 393 13.10 15.99 7.35
C LEU A 393 12.60 16.27 8.76
N LEU A 394 12.19 15.21 9.44
CA LEU A 394 11.81 15.24 10.84
C LEU A 394 13.05 15.33 11.75
N PRO A 395 12.87 15.79 13.00
CA PRO A 395 13.88 15.61 14.04
C PRO A 395 14.28 14.14 14.19
N ALA A 396 15.52 13.90 14.59
CA ALA A 396 16.02 12.54 14.82
C ALA A 396 15.15 11.79 15.84
N GLY A 397 14.80 10.55 15.50
CA GLY A 397 13.95 9.67 16.33
C GLY A 397 12.46 9.69 15.98
N ASP A 398 12.00 10.67 15.22
CA ASP A 398 10.62 10.70 14.71
C ASP A 398 10.53 9.96 13.35
N THR A 399 9.38 9.33 13.10
CA THR A 399 9.07 8.67 11.81
C THR A 399 7.81 9.24 11.19
N ILE A 400 7.66 9.04 9.88
CA ILE A 400 6.53 9.55 9.08
C ILE A 400 5.90 8.44 8.26
N GLY A 401 4.58 8.39 8.23
CA GLY A 401 3.83 7.46 7.40
C GLY A 401 3.67 7.95 5.96
N GLU A 402 2.99 7.13 5.16
CA GLU A 402 2.57 7.50 3.80
C GLU A 402 1.84 8.85 3.80
N PRO A 403 2.27 9.81 2.95
CA PRO A 403 1.54 11.05 2.75
C PRO A 403 0.25 10.82 1.96
N VAL A 404 -0.75 11.69 2.05
CA VAL A 404 -1.98 11.65 1.26
C VAL A 404 -2.31 13.05 0.78
N PHE A 405 -2.41 13.24 -0.53
CA PHE A 405 -2.79 14.53 -1.11
C PHE A 405 -4.30 14.78 -0.97
N VAL A 406 -4.67 16.01 -0.64
CA VAL A 406 -6.05 16.48 -0.57
C VAL A 406 -6.15 17.80 -1.34
N PRO A 407 -6.94 17.88 -2.42
CA PRO A 407 -7.07 19.12 -3.18
C PRO A 407 -7.78 20.20 -2.37
N ARG A 408 -7.43 21.48 -2.60
CA ARG A 408 -8.07 22.61 -1.91
C ARG A 408 -9.56 22.68 -2.18
N THR A 409 -9.93 22.47 -3.43
CA THR A 409 -11.29 22.35 -3.94
C THR A 409 -11.28 21.27 -5.04
N PRO A 410 -12.44 20.71 -5.42
CA PRO A 410 -12.51 19.73 -6.52
C PRO A 410 -11.86 20.21 -7.82
N ASP A 411 -11.94 21.51 -8.12
CA ASP A 411 -11.44 22.14 -9.34
C ASP A 411 -10.07 22.84 -9.16
N ALA A 412 -9.44 22.71 -8.00
CA ALA A 412 -8.14 23.32 -7.73
C ALA A 412 -7.07 22.81 -8.72
N ALA A 413 -6.07 23.63 -9.03
CA ALA A 413 -4.94 23.20 -9.84
C ALA A 413 -4.24 21.98 -9.20
N GLU A 414 -3.50 21.22 -10.00
CA GLU A 414 -2.67 20.13 -9.47
C GLU A 414 -1.71 20.67 -8.40
N ALA A 415 -1.55 19.91 -7.31
CA ALA A 415 -0.79 20.30 -6.11
C ALA A 415 -1.31 21.52 -5.31
N ASP A 416 -2.38 22.20 -5.74
CA ASP A 416 -3.05 23.19 -4.89
C ASP A 416 -3.96 22.49 -3.88
N GLY A 417 -3.43 22.35 -2.66
CA GLY A 417 -4.09 21.65 -1.58
C GLY A 417 -3.13 21.35 -0.45
N TRP A 418 -3.37 20.23 0.22
CA TRP A 418 -2.63 19.81 1.40
C TRP A 418 -2.08 18.42 1.24
N LEU A 419 -1.01 18.16 1.98
CA LEU A 419 -0.47 16.82 2.15
C LEU A 419 -0.66 16.42 3.61
N LEU A 420 -1.37 15.33 3.84
CA LEU A 420 -1.66 14.78 5.15
C LEU A 420 -0.75 13.59 5.45
N THR A 421 -0.13 13.53 6.61
CA THR A 421 0.66 12.35 7.01
C THR A 421 0.71 12.22 8.53
N VAL A 422 0.80 10.99 9.02
CA VAL A 422 0.92 10.71 10.45
C VAL A 422 2.40 10.67 10.81
N ILE A 423 2.80 11.49 11.76
CA ILE A 423 4.15 11.52 12.34
C ILE A 423 4.09 10.80 13.67
N TRP A 424 4.98 9.85 13.91
CA TRP A 424 5.25 9.33 15.24
C TRP A 424 6.38 10.12 15.88
N ARG A 425 6.12 10.63 17.08
CA ARG A 425 7.06 11.36 17.93
C ARG A 425 7.77 10.36 18.83
N GLY A 426 8.95 9.88 18.42
CA GLY A 426 9.62 8.76 19.09
C GLY A 426 9.91 9.03 20.57
N CYS A 427 10.39 10.24 20.87
CA CYS A 427 10.70 10.67 22.25
C CYS A 427 9.47 10.87 23.13
N GLU A 428 8.31 11.19 22.55
CA GLU A 428 7.06 11.46 23.27
C GLU A 428 6.12 10.25 23.29
N ASN A 429 6.43 9.22 22.48
CA ASN A 429 5.61 8.03 22.25
C ASN A 429 4.13 8.37 21.93
N ARG A 430 3.94 9.38 21.07
CA ARG A 430 2.63 9.82 20.59
C ARG A 430 2.67 10.05 19.09
N SER A 431 1.53 10.32 18.47
CA SER A 431 1.48 10.70 17.06
C SER A 431 0.81 12.05 16.84
N ASP A 432 1.24 12.74 15.79
CA ASP A 432 0.54 13.91 15.27
C ASP A 432 0.06 13.58 13.84
N LEU A 433 -1.15 13.98 13.47
CA LEU A 433 -1.49 14.15 12.05
C LEU A 433 -0.98 15.52 11.61
N ALA A 434 -0.02 15.52 10.69
CA ALA A 434 0.56 16.71 10.11
C ALA A 434 -0.13 17.10 8.82
N VAL A 435 -0.39 18.40 8.68
CA VAL A 435 -0.96 19.03 7.49
C VAL A 435 0.10 19.95 6.91
N PHE A 436 0.55 19.66 5.69
CA PHE A 436 1.48 20.49 4.95
C PHE A 436 0.75 21.25 3.84
N ASN A 437 1.30 22.38 3.40
CA ASN A 437 1.01 22.90 2.07
C ASN A 437 1.67 21.97 1.04
N ALA A 438 0.88 21.35 0.16
CA ALA A 438 1.41 20.33 -0.75
C ALA A 438 2.47 20.88 -1.73
N ALA A 439 2.37 22.16 -2.09
CA ALA A 439 3.31 22.85 -2.98
C ALA A 439 4.56 23.40 -2.27
N ASP A 440 4.58 23.42 -0.93
CA ASP A 440 5.67 23.93 -0.12
C ASP A 440 5.82 23.10 1.17
N ILE A 441 6.28 21.86 1.01
CA ILE A 441 6.53 20.98 2.15
C ILE A 441 7.76 21.41 2.97
N GLU A 442 8.67 22.18 2.38
CA GLU A 442 9.94 22.61 3.00
C GLU A 442 9.73 23.56 4.17
N SER A 443 8.71 24.41 4.09
CA SER A 443 8.27 25.26 5.21
C SER A 443 7.74 24.48 6.42
N GLY A 444 7.52 23.17 6.28
CA GLY A 444 7.01 22.31 7.33
C GLY A 444 5.47 22.33 7.44
N PRO A 445 4.92 21.65 8.47
CA PRO A 445 3.48 21.53 8.62
C PRO A 445 2.85 22.86 9.06
N ILE A 446 1.78 23.25 8.38
CA ILE A 446 0.95 24.42 8.73
C ILE A 446 0.03 24.13 9.93
N ALA A 447 -0.29 22.85 10.15
CA ALA A 447 -1.02 22.38 11.32
C ALA A 447 -0.54 21.01 11.78
N LEU A 448 -0.56 20.80 13.10
CA LEU A 448 -0.32 19.52 13.76
C LEU A 448 -1.53 19.21 14.64
N VAL A 449 -2.27 18.16 14.29
CA VAL A 449 -3.36 17.60 15.08
C VAL A 449 -2.78 16.55 16.02
N GLN A 450 -2.74 16.84 17.31
CA GLN A 450 -2.00 16.04 18.29
C GLN A 450 -2.88 14.92 18.86
N LEU A 451 -2.40 13.68 18.78
CA LEU A 451 -3.03 12.51 19.38
C LEU A 451 -2.22 12.06 20.61
N GLY A 452 -2.90 11.80 21.72
CA GLY A 452 -2.26 11.46 23.01
C GLY A 452 -1.63 10.06 23.08
N HIS A 453 -1.66 9.29 21.99
CA HIS A 453 -1.03 7.98 21.88
C HIS A 453 -0.47 7.78 20.47
N ARG A 454 0.37 6.78 20.31
CA ARG A 454 0.93 6.41 19.00
C ARG A 454 -0.13 5.80 18.07
N VAL A 455 -0.01 6.12 16.80
CA VAL A 455 -0.52 5.31 15.68
C VAL A 455 0.66 4.46 15.23
N PRO A 456 0.61 3.11 15.34
CA PRO A 456 1.68 2.26 14.83
C PRO A 456 1.97 2.52 13.35
N ASP A 457 3.19 2.23 12.91
CA ASP A 457 3.54 2.35 11.49
C ASP A 457 2.66 1.39 10.68
N GLY A 458 1.72 1.98 9.96
CA GLY A 458 0.77 1.28 9.10
C GLY A 458 1.22 1.24 7.65
N PHE A 459 0.29 0.89 6.77
CA PHE A 459 0.52 0.77 5.34
C PHE A 459 -0.15 1.94 4.61
N HIS A 460 -1.32 1.71 4.03
CA HIS A 460 -1.96 2.66 3.14
C HIS A 460 -3.16 3.35 3.78
N GLY A 461 -3.46 4.53 3.27
CA GLY A 461 -4.64 5.29 3.63
C GLY A 461 -5.09 6.23 2.54
N ASN A 462 -6.34 6.66 2.65
CA ASN A 462 -6.97 7.51 1.66
C ASN A 462 -7.84 8.56 2.34
N TRP A 463 -7.91 9.72 1.69
CA TRP A 463 -8.81 10.80 2.08
C TRP A 463 -10.19 10.56 1.46
N VAL A 464 -11.23 10.73 2.27
CA VAL A 464 -12.63 10.70 1.83
C VAL A 464 -13.26 12.02 2.24
N ALA A 465 -13.63 12.83 1.26
CA ALA A 465 -14.35 14.08 1.49
C ALA A 465 -15.77 13.79 2.03
N ASN A 466 -16.30 14.71 2.84
CA ASN A 466 -17.66 14.63 3.37
C ASN A 466 -18.75 14.99 2.35
#